data_AF-A0A7V9N3B3-F1
#
_entry.id   AF-A0A7V9N3B3-F1
#
_cell.length_a   1.000
_cell.length_b   1.000
_cell.length_c   1.000
_cell.angle_alpha   90.00
_cell.angle_beta   90.00
_cell.angle_gamma   90.00
#
_symmetry.space_group_name_H-M   'P 1'
#
loop_
_entity.id
_entity.type
_entity.pdbx_description
1 polymer ?
#
loop_
_entity_poly.entity_id
_entity_poly.type
_entity_poly.pdbx_seq_one_letter_code
_entity_poly.pdbx_strand_id
1 'polypeptide(L)'
;MGAIQCGCDEFRWRRLVTRRHLLQGGAGLAALGLHLPASRFVALAQEATPGMAEGRALINGQEISPIINGSYISPLVELYGEIEIGQRSFVAGNTILFAAEGVRVSLGDENNCQDNAYLLARETSLGFGDMVSIAHQAVIENSTVGDFTFFGFRSRTRNCEVGEGAMIMHNTTIENVVIPPNRITPLGARITTQEEADALPEVTEANDEFKHEVQEVNIAFAEGYIALFEQLGRTAVEGVGPNPVTEFNPVSVEPQIGPGTVLAELVRIVGDVRLGEGSTVGQRSAIRADEGTPIVIGRRARIQSRVTFHALKGTSVAVGANAQIGDGNVVHGPVSIGDNFVSEDDCVVFQATVEDNVTVRSGATVAGDFVLREGTIVPEGAVVTTQEAADLLPIR
;
A
#
# COMPACT_ATOMS: atom_id res chain seq x y z
N MET A 1 48.14 -14.57 29.92
CA MET A 1 47.63 -13.20 30.15
C MET A 1 47.90 -12.40 28.90
N GLY A 2 46.87 -11.88 28.23
CA GLY A 2 47.00 -11.06 27.03
C GLY A 2 45.66 -10.99 26.31
N ALA A 3 44.98 -9.85 26.45
CA ALA A 3 43.65 -9.57 25.92
C ALA A 3 43.64 -9.55 24.38
N ILE A 4 42.52 -9.97 23.78
CA ILE A 4 42.22 -9.74 22.36
C ILE A 4 41.31 -8.51 22.28
N GLN A 5 41.81 -7.48 21.60
CA GLN A 5 41.12 -6.22 21.33
C GLN A 5 40.04 -6.38 20.25
N CYS A 6 38.99 -5.59 20.42
CA CYS A 6 37.97 -5.22 19.45
C CYS A 6 38.59 -4.56 18.20
N GLY A 7 37.99 -4.80 17.04
CA GLY A 7 38.26 -4.08 15.80
C GLY A 7 37.01 -4.05 14.93
N CYS A 8 36.18 -3.03 15.12
CA CYS A 8 35.32 -2.49 14.07
C CYS A 8 36.25 -1.66 13.16
N ASP A 9 36.18 -1.81 11.83
CA ASP A 9 36.47 -0.71 10.89
C ASP A 9 36.07 -1.03 9.44
N GLU A 10 35.39 -0.03 8.87
CA GLU A 10 35.31 0.44 7.47
C GLU A 10 34.75 -0.46 6.33
N PHE A 11 33.46 -0.27 6.01
CA PHE A 11 32.91 -0.50 4.66
C PHE A 11 33.17 0.72 3.76
N ARG A 12 34.00 0.55 2.71
CA ARG A 12 34.24 1.56 1.67
C ARG A 12 33.28 1.39 0.49
N TRP A 13 32.48 2.42 0.22
CA TRP A 13 31.66 2.55 -0.99
C TRP A 13 32.53 2.72 -2.26
N ARG A 14 32.28 1.94 -3.32
CA ARG A 14 32.86 2.15 -4.66
C ARG A 14 31.78 2.62 -5.65
N ARG A 15 31.95 3.82 -6.21
CA ARG A 15 31.20 4.33 -7.38
C ARG A 15 31.62 3.59 -8.65
N LEU A 16 30.69 3.19 -9.51
CA LEU A 16 30.97 2.74 -10.88
C LEU A 16 29.86 3.18 -11.86
N VAL A 17 30.31 3.56 -13.06
CA VAL A 17 29.58 4.20 -14.18
C VAL A 17 28.99 3.15 -15.13
N THR A 18 27.78 3.40 -15.66
CA THR A 18 27.01 2.48 -16.52
C THR A 18 27.22 2.67 -18.04
N ARG A 19 27.09 1.58 -18.84
CA ARG A 19 26.87 1.61 -20.31
C ARG A 19 25.94 0.47 -20.82
N ARG A 20 24.75 0.86 -21.30
CA ARG A 20 23.95 0.51 -22.52
C ARG A 20 23.93 -0.93 -23.12
N HIS A 21 22.75 -1.58 -23.28
CA HIS A 21 22.02 -1.88 -24.56
C HIS A 21 20.78 -2.84 -24.45
N LEU A 22 19.62 -2.35 -24.94
CA LEU A 22 18.56 -2.90 -25.87
C LEU A 22 17.88 -4.26 -25.60
N LEU A 23 16.54 -4.36 -25.41
CA LEU A 23 15.36 -4.15 -26.28
C LEU A 23 15.13 -5.20 -27.38
N GLN A 24 14.06 -6.00 -27.25
CA GLN A 24 13.11 -6.39 -28.32
C GLN A 24 11.91 -7.18 -27.74
N GLY A 25 10.67 -6.79 -28.07
CA GLY A 25 9.52 -7.70 -27.97
C GLY A 25 8.13 -7.16 -27.57
N GLY A 26 7.72 -5.94 -27.94
CA GLY A 26 6.37 -5.42 -27.64
C GLY A 26 5.54 -5.15 -28.89
N ALA A 27 4.69 -6.09 -29.32
CA ALA A 27 3.61 -5.84 -30.27
C ALA A 27 2.52 -6.92 -30.12
N GLY A 28 1.48 -6.65 -29.33
CA GLY A 28 0.41 -7.63 -29.15
C GLY A 28 -0.77 -7.25 -28.24
N LEU A 29 -1.14 -5.99 -28.06
CA LEU A 29 -2.33 -5.62 -27.25
C LEU A 29 -3.24 -4.54 -27.85
N ALA A 30 -2.95 -4.02 -29.05
CA ALA A 30 -3.75 -2.97 -29.69
C ALA A 30 -5.06 -3.46 -30.35
N ALA A 31 -5.40 -4.75 -30.27
CA ALA A 31 -6.50 -5.36 -31.03
C ALA A 31 -7.88 -5.37 -30.33
N LEU A 32 -8.02 -4.83 -29.11
CA LEU A 32 -9.25 -4.99 -28.31
C LEU A 32 -10.12 -3.73 -28.15
N GLY A 33 -9.77 -2.58 -28.75
CA GLY A 33 -10.70 -1.44 -28.86
C GLY A 33 -11.23 -0.85 -27.54
N LEU A 34 -10.61 -1.18 -26.40
CA LEU A 34 -10.94 -0.60 -25.10
C LEU A 34 -10.24 0.75 -24.97
N HIS A 35 -10.98 1.84 -25.17
CA HIS A 35 -10.59 3.15 -24.68
C HIS A 35 -10.90 3.19 -23.19
N LEU A 36 -9.89 2.92 -22.35
CA LEU A 36 -9.94 3.32 -20.94
C LEU A 36 -9.69 4.83 -20.89
N PRO A 37 -10.58 5.65 -20.31
CA PRO A 37 -10.23 7.03 -20.02
C PRO A 37 -8.98 7.00 -19.13
N ALA A 38 -7.95 7.76 -19.50
CA ALA A 38 -6.77 7.91 -18.67
C ALA A 38 -7.21 8.53 -17.34
N SER A 39 -7.27 7.71 -16.29
CA SER A 39 -7.49 8.21 -14.94
C SER A 39 -6.37 9.20 -14.61
N ARG A 40 -6.64 10.17 -13.74
CA ARG A 40 -5.60 11.07 -13.21
C ARG A 40 -4.43 10.30 -12.58
N PHE A 41 -4.60 9.01 -12.28
CA PHE A 41 -3.57 8.11 -11.80
C PHE A 41 -2.70 7.49 -12.89
N VAL A 42 -3.21 7.24 -14.10
CA VAL A 42 -2.32 6.97 -15.25
C VAL A 42 -1.43 8.19 -15.45
N ALA A 43 -1.97 9.40 -15.32
CA ALA A 43 -1.17 10.63 -15.35
C ALA A 43 -0.21 10.73 -14.16
N LEU A 44 -0.61 10.50 -12.90
CA LEU A 44 0.32 10.52 -11.74
C LEU A 44 1.35 9.39 -11.77
N ALA A 45 1.00 8.21 -12.28
CA ALA A 45 1.94 7.12 -12.49
C ALA A 45 2.90 7.47 -13.63
N GLN A 46 2.42 8.05 -14.73
CA GLN A 46 3.24 8.53 -15.86
C GLN A 46 4.09 9.78 -15.50
N GLU A 47 3.58 10.66 -14.65
CA GLU A 47 4.27 11.84 -14.08
C GLU A 47 5.27 11.41 -13.00
N ALA A 48 4.95 10.34 -12.24
CA ALA A 48 5.89 9.73 -11.32
C ALA A 48 6.97 8.90 -12.03
N THR A 49 6.70 8.42 -13.25
CA THR A 49 7.60 7.53 -14.00
C THR A 49 7.80 7.91 -15.49
N PRO A 50 8.15 9.16 -15.87
CA PRO A 50 8.47 9.43 -17.27
C PRO A 50 9.78 8.71 -17.64
N GLY A 51 9.68 7.65 -18.45
CA GLY A 51 10.83 6.99 -19.09
C GLY A 51 11.37 5.71 -18.44
N MET A 52 10.62 5.02 -17.59
CA MET A 52 11.08 3.79 -16.92
C MET A 52 10.66 2.52 -17.68
N ALA A 53 11.63 1.65 -17.98
CA ALA A 53 11.39 0.34 -18.57
C ALA A 53 10.91 -0.67 -17.51
N GLU A 54 10.08 -1.64 -17.93
CA GLU A 54 9.42 -2.68 -17.14
C GLU A 54 10.30 -3.24 -15.99
N GLY A 55 9.79 -3.13 -14.75
CA GLY A 55 10.55 -3.24 -13.51
C GLY A 55 10.74 -4.65 -12.96
N ARG A 56 11.96 -4.90 -12.50
CA ARG A 56 12.31 -5.89 -11.46
C ARG A 56 13.02 -5.13 -10.34
N ALA A 57 13.02 -5.67 -9.12
CA ALA A 57 13.84 -5.13 -8.03
C ALA A 57 15.32 -5.11 -8.43
N LEU A 58 15.84 -3.92 -8.78
CA LEU A 58 17.19 -3.73 -9.28
C LEU A 58 17.83 -2.52 -8.59
N ILE A 59 18.81 -2.73 -7.71
CA ILE A 59 19.76 -1.67 -7.38
C ILE A 59 20.84 -1.72 -8.45
N ASN A 60 20.95 -0.69 -9.30
CA ASN A 60 21.94 -0.60 -10.37
C ASN A 60 21.95 -1.79 -11.36
N GLY A 61 20.79 -2.45 -11.57
CA GLY A 61 20.70 -3.62 -12.45
C GLY A 61 21.07 -4.95 -11.79
N GLN A 62 21.20 -5.00 -10.45
CA GLN A 62 21.41 -6.24 -9.70
C GLN A 62 20.21 -6.59 -8.82
N GLU A 63 19.86 -7.87 -8.86
CA GLU A 63 18.84 -8.51 -8.02
C GLU A 63 19.18 -8.33 -6.54
N ILE A 64 18.27 -7.74 -5.77
CA ILE A 64 18.48 -7.50 -4.33
C ILE A 64 18.10 -8.74 -3.51
N SER A 65 18.85 -8.97 -2.43
CA SER A 65 18.37 -9.82 -1.35
C SER A 65 17.07 -9.21 -0.79
N PRO A 66 16.01 -10.00 -0.53
CA PRO A 66 14.82 -9.53 0.18
C PRO A 66 15.08 -9.14 1.64
N ILE A 67 16.32 -9.31 2.11
CA ILE A 67 16.76 -8.99 3.46
C ILE A 67 17.82 -7.89 3.37
N ILE A 68 17.56 -6.74 3.99
CA ILE A 68 18.49 -5.59 4.08
C ILE A 68 18.51 -5.13 5.54
N ASN A 69 19.66 -5.19 6.22
CA ASN A 69 19.78 -4.73 7.62
C ASN A 69 18.77 -5.35 8.61
N GLY A 70 18.31 -6.59 8.37
CA GLY A 70 17.26 -7.22 9.18
C GLY A 70 15.84 -6.73 8.86
N SER A 71 15.68 -5.92 7.81
CA SER A 71 14.40 -5.51 7.23
C SER A 71 14.02 -6.45 6.09
N TYR A 72 12.72 -6.67 5.92
CA TYR A 72 12.16 -7.38 4.77
C TYR A 72 11.79 -6.39 3.66
N ILE A 73 12.31 -6.62 2.47
CA ILE A 73 11.97 -5.90 1.24
C ILE A 73 11.36 -6.90 0.27
N SER A 74 10.07 -6.71 -0.05
CA SER A 74 9.41 -7.58 -1.00
C SER A 74 10.17 -7.59 -2.34
N PRO A 75 10.34 -8.74 -2.99
CA PRO A 75 10.98 -8.79 -4.31
C PRO A 75 10.21 -8.05 -5.42
N LEU A 76 8.97 -7.62 -5.14
CA LEU A 76 8.16 -6.79 -6.02
C LEU A 76 8.39 -5.27 -5.83
N VAL A 77 9.29 -4.88 -4.91
CA VAL A 77 9.66 -3.47 -4.67
C VAL A 77 10.61 -2.98 -5.76
N GLU A 78 10.44 -1.73 -6.18
CA GLU A 78 11.35 -1.07 -7.10
C GLU A 78 12.09 0.07 -6.39
N LEU A 79 13.43 0.06 -6.47
CA LEU A 79 14.32 1.01 -5.80
C LEU A 79 15.17 1.74 -6.85
N TYR A 80 15.20 3.07 -6.79
CA TYR A 80 15.97 3.90 -7.72
C TYR A 80 16.73 5.01 -6.99
N GLY A 81 18.01 5.18 -7.28
CA GLY A 81 18.84 6.25 -6.73
C GLY A 81 19.44 5.94 -5.35
N GLU A 82 19.73 6.99 -4.57
CA GLU A 82 20.32 6.89 -3.23
C GLU A 82 19.22 6.59 -2.19
N ILE A 83 19.15 5.32 -1.76
CA ILE A 83 18.14 4.81 -0.84
C ILE A 83 18.81 4.24 0.41
N GLU A 84 18.37 4.69 1.58
CA GLU A 84 18.79 4.19 2.90
C GLU A 84 17.58 3.60 3.62
N ILE A 85 17.71 2.37 4.13
CA ILE A 85 16.66 1.68 4.88
C ILE A 85 17.26 1.18 6.19
N GLY A 86 16.64 1.60 7.31
CA GLY A 86 16.96 1.16 8.65
C GLY A 86 16.64 -0.31 8.89
N GLN A 87 16.70 -0.72 10.15
CA GLN A 87 16.51 -2.08 10.60
C GLN A 87 15.04 -2.41 10.82
N ARG A 88 14.72 -3.72 10.80
CA ARG A 88 13.41 -4.27 11.19
C ARG A 88 12.21 -3.64 10.47
N SER A 89 12.44 -3.09 9.29
CA SER A 89 11.41 -2.46 8.47
C SER A 89 10.71 -3.49 7.58
N PHE A 90 9.45 -3.24 7.25
CA PHE A 90 8.67 -4.04 6.33
C PHE A 90 8.28 -3.23 5.09
N VAL A 91 8.82 -3.59 3.93
CA VAL A 91 8.48 -2.94 2.65
C VAL A 91 7.73 -3.95 1.78
N ALA A 92 6.42 -3.76 1.68
CA ALA A 92 5.48 -4.63 0.98
C ALA A 92 5.58 -4.52 -0.56
N GLY A 93 4.83 -5.37 -1.25
CA GLY A 93 4.93 -5.52 -2.69
C GLY A 93 4.49 -4.28 -3.47
N ASN A 94 5.09 -4.08 -4.65
CA ASN A 94 4.77 -3.00 -5.59
C ASN A 94 5.01 -1.57 -5.07
N THR A 95 5.64 -1.43 -3.90
CA THR A 95 6.12 -0.16 -3.37
C THR A 95 7.30 0.35 -4.21
N ILE A 96 7.35 1.66 -4.45
CA ILE A 96 8.41 2.30 -5.23
C ILE A 96 9.11 3.35 -4.37
N LEU A 97 10.44 3.23 -4.24
CA LEU A 97 11.29 4.26 -3.66
C LEU A 97 12.15 4.83 -4.79
N PHE A 98 12.09 6.15 -4.98
CA PHE A 98 12.80 6.84 -6.04
C PHE A 98 13.51 8.08 -5.49
N ALA A 99 14.82 8.17 -5.75
CA ALA A 99 15.64 9.34 -5.51
C ALA A 99 16.28 9.83 -6.81
N ALA A 100 16.06 11.10 -7.15
CA ALA A 100 16.75 11.78 -8.24
C ALA A 100 18.25 12.00 -7.92
N GLU A 101 19.03 12.39 -8.92
CA GLU A 101 20.46 12.65 -8.73
C GLU A 101 20.70 13.78 -7.71
N GLY A 102 21.54 13.52 -6.71
CA GLY A 102 21.92 14.51 -5.70
C GLY A 102 20.97 14.60 -4.49
N VAL A 103 19.88 13.83 -4.49
CA VAL A 103 18.97 13.68 -3.34
C VAL A 103 18.88 12.21 -2.93
N ARG A 104 18.26 11.96 -1.78
CA ARG A 104 18.08 10.60 -1.23
C ARG A 104 16.69 10.37 -0.66
N VAL A 105 16.30 9.10 -0.56
CA VAL A 105 15.23 8.64 0.33
C VAL A 105 15.88 7.92 1.51
N SER A 106 15.55 8.31 2.74
CA SER A 106 16.06 7.65 3.96
C SER A 106 14.90 7.24 4.87
N LEU A 107 14.85 5.96 5.21
CA LEU A 107 13.97 5.38 6.23
C LEU A 107 14.80 5.05 7.48
N GLY A 108 14.38 5.56 8.65
CA GLY A 108 14.86 5.08 9.95
C GLY A 108 14.47 3.63 10.25
N ASP A 109 14.57 3.25 11.52
CA ASP A 109 14.29 1.89 11.99
C ASP A 109 12.78 1.64 12.16
N GLU A 110 12.36 0.38 12.03
CA GLU A 110 10.99 -0.09 12.32
C GLU A 110 9.90 0.63 11.50
N ASN A 111 10.25 1.03 10.28
CA ASN A 111 9.31 1.62 9.32
C ASN A 111 8.52 0.55 8.58
N ASN A 112 7.28 0.86 8.21
CA ASN A 112 6.51 0.01 7.29
C ASN A 112 6.03 0.79 6.07
N CYS A 113 6.30 0.26 4.88
CA CYS A 113 5.83 0.76 3.60
C CYS A 113 4.91 -0.30 2.98
N GLN A 114 3.61 -0.12 3.14
CA GLN A 114 2.60 -1.11 2.74
C GLN A 114 2.35 -1.09 1.23
N ASP A 115 1.50 -2.02 0.76
CA ASP A 115 1.38 -2.37 -0.65
C ASP A 115 1.11 -1.13 -1.54
N ASN A 116 1.83 -1.05 -2.66
CA ASN A 116 1.67 0.01 -3.67
C ASN A 116 1.98 1.45 -3.20
N ALA A 117 2.70 1.65 -2.09
CA ALA A 117 3.11 2.99 -1.62
C ALA A 117 4.22 3.60 -2.51
N TYR A 118 4.25 4.94 -2.66
CA TYR A 118 5.30 5.65 -3.39
C TYR A 118 6.03 6.67 -2.53
N LEU A 119 7.36 6.55 -2.50
CA LEU A 119 8.27 7.42 -1.75
C LEU A 119 9.20 8.09 -2.76
N LEU A 120 9.02 9.40 -2.98
CA LEU A 120 9.59 10.12 -4.10
C LEU A 120 10.45 11.31 -3.63
N ALA A 121 11.77 11.20 -3.75
CA ALA A 121 12.69 12.34 -3.65
C ALA A 121 13.05 12.81 -5.06
N ARG A 122 12.38 13.86 -5.54
CA ARG A 122 12.56 14.42 -6.90
C ARG A 122 13.42 15.66 -6.92
N GLU A 123 13.20 16.54 -5.95
CA GLU A 123 13.81 17.88 -5.89
C GLU A 123 14.59 18.07 -4.59
N THR A 124 14.01 17.60 -3.48
CA THR A 124 14.65 17.57 -2.17
C THR A 124 14.69 16.12 -1.66
N SER A 125 15.59 15.85 -0.72
CA SER A 125 15.61 14.56 -0.05
C SER A 125 14.32 14.31 0.70
N LEU A 126 13.91 13.04 0.73
CA LEU A 126 12.76 12.54 1.48
C LEU A 126 13.27 11.75 2.67
N GLY A 127 13.03 12.25 3.89
CA GLY A 127 13.51 11.63 5.12
C GLY A 127 12.36 11.20 6.03
N PHE A 128 12.45 10.00 6.55
CA PHE A 128 11.55 9.46 7.57
C PHE A 128 12.36 9.09 8.80
N GLY A 129 11.85 9.47 9.96
CA GLY A 129 12.33 9.02 11.26
C GLY A 129 12.05 7.53 11.52
N ASP A 130 12.02 7.18 12.80
CA ASP A 130 11.78 5.82 13.24
C ASP A 130 10.28 5.55 13.42
N MET A 131 9.89 4.30 13.28
CA MET A 131 8.51 3.86 13.53
C MET A 131 7.43 4.61 12.73
N VAL A 132 7.70 4.99 11.48
CA VAL A 132 6.69 5.55 10.56
C VAL A 132 5.91 4.43 9.86
N SER A 133 4.58 4.55 9.87
CA SER A 133 3.67 3.69 9.11
C SER A 133 3.17 4.37 7.85
N ILE A 134 3.48 3.80 6.69
CA ILE A 134 3.06 4.28 5.37
C ILE A 134 2.09 3.26 4.78
N ALA A 135 0.79 3.50 4.98
CA ALA A 135 -0.26 2.55 4.62
C ALA A 135 -0.49 2.46 3.09
N HIS A 136 -1.30 1.47 2.71
CA HIS A 136 -1.54 1.09 1.31
C HIS A 136 -1.74 2.28 0.38
N GLN A 137 -0.97 2.33 -0.70
CA GLN A 137 -1.05 3.34 -1.76
C GLN A 137 -0.81 4.81 -1.33
N ALA A 138 -0.31 5.06 -0.12
CA ALA A 138 0.12 6.40 0.27
C ALA A 138 1.27 6.89 -0.64
N VAL A 139 1.30 8.19 -0.92
CA VAL A 139 2.33 8.83 -1.75
C VAL A 139 2.94 10.00 -1.01
N ILE A 140 4.25 9.93 -0.77
CA ILE A 140 5.01 10.92 -0.02
C ILE A 140 6.15 11.41 -0.89
N GLU A 141 6.25 12.72 -1.07
CA GLU A 141 7.20 13.37 -1.95
C GLU A 141 7.95 14.51 -1.25
N ASN A 142 9.27 14.60 -1.42
CA ASN A 142 10.10 15.77 -1.07
C ASN A 142 9.87 16.31 0.36
N SER A 143 9.73 15.43 1.35
CA SER A 143 9.26 15.80 2.71
C SER A 143 10.20 15.32 3.81
N THR A 144 10.12 15.93 5.00
CA THR A 144 10.75 15.41 6.22
C THR A 144 9.66 14.95 7.17
N VAL A 145 9.80 13.74 7.71
CA VAL A 145 8.78 13.09 8.54
C VAL A 145 9.40 12.67 9.87
N GLY A 146 8.80 13.12 10.97
CA GLY A 146 9.19 12.74 12.32
C GLY A 146 8.71 11.35 12.72
N ASP A 147 9.25 10.87 13.83
CA ASP A 147 9.03 9.52 14.34
C ASP A 147 7.56 9.24 14.61
N PHE A 148 7.17 7.96 14.57
CA PHE A 148 5.84 7.49 14.96
C PHE A 148 4.66 8.13 14.19
N THR A 149 4.94 8.62 12.98
CA THR A 149 3.95 9.20 12.07
C THR A 149 3.16 8.08 11.36
N PHE A 150 1.87 8.31 11.10
CA PHE A 150 1.03 7.43 10.30
C PHE A 150 0.49 8.13 9.06
N PHE A 151 0.70 7.54 7.88
CA PHE A 151 0.07 7.94 6.62
C PHE A 151 -0.98 6.89 6.22
N GLY A 152 -2.24 7.29 6.21
CA GLY A 152 -3.37 6.44 5.88
C GLY A 152 -3.47 6.11 4.40
N PHE A 153 -4.37 5.18 4.09
CA PHE A 153 -4.63 4.70 2.72
C PHE A 153 -4.75 5.85 1.73
N ARG A 154 -3.98 5.77 0.65
CA ARG A 154 -4.04 6.73 -0.47
C ARG A 154 -3.81 8.20 -0.12
N SER A 155 -3.29 8.48 1.08
CA SER A 155 -2.90 9.84 1.46
C SER A 155 -1.80 10.38 0.56
N ARG A 156 -1.73 11.69 0.43
CA ARG A 156 -0.79 12.40 -0.43
C ARG A 156 -0.07 13.48 0.36
N THR A 157 1.24 13.44 0.35
CA THR A 157 2.10 14.39 1.06
C THR A 157 3.16 14.89 0.09
N ARG A 158 3.26 16.22 -0.09
CA ARG A 158 4.30 16.82 -0.93
C ARG A 158 4.87 18.08 -0.30
N ASN A 159 6.20 18.18 -0.28
CA ASN A 159 6.91 19.37 0.20
C ASN A 159 6.50 19.79 1.62
N CYS A 160 6.37 18.82 2.52
CA CYS A 160 5.93 19.06 3.91
C CYS A 160 7.04 18.75 4.92
N GLU A 161 6.93 19.37 6.08
CA GLU A 161 7.54 18.89 7.32
C GLU A 161 6.41 18.31 8.19
N VAL A 162 6.47 17.01 8.49
CA VAL A 162 5.44 16.32 9.26
C VAL A 162 6.01 16.00 10.64
N GLY A 163 5.47 16.64 11.68
CA GLY A 163 5.91 16.46 13.05
C GLY A 163 5.68 15.04 13.57
N GLU A 164 6.48 14.66 14.57
CA GLU A 164 6.39 13.35 15.23
C GLU A 164 4.97 13.04 15.73
N GLY A 165 4.58 11.76 15.67
CA GLY A 165 3.29 11.27 16.13
C GLY A 165 2.09 11.73 15.29
N ALA A 166 2.28 12.51 14.22
CA ALA A 166 1.17 12.97 13.38
C ALA A 166 0.46 11.80 12.67
N MET A 167 -0.82 12.01 12.36
CA MET A 167 -1.66 11.02 11.70
C MET A 167 -2.38 11.64 10.50
N ILE A 168 -1.89 11.33 9.30
CA ILE A 168 -2.47 11.79 8.03
C ILE A 168 -3.50 10.76 7.58
N MET A 169 -4.80 11.09 7.64
CA MET A 169 -5.87 10.14 7.39
C MET A 169 -6.07 9.80 5.90
N HIS A 170 -6.93 8.80 5.64
CA HIS A 170 -7.16 8.24 4.31
C HIS A 170 -7.63 9.27 3.30
N ASN A 171 -7.13 9.14 2.06
CA ASN A 171 -7.41 10.04 0.93
C ASN A 171 -7.11 11.53 1.22
N THR A 172 -6.44 11.87 2.33
CA THR A 172 -6.06 13.25 2.65
C THR A 172 -4.90 13.70 1.78
N THR A 173 -4.92 14.96 1.34
CA THR A 173 -3.77 15.62 0.71
C THR A 173 -3.24 16.74 1.59
N ILE A 174 -1.93 16.71 1.87
CA ILE A 174 -1.19 17.82 2.49
C ILE A 174 -0.08 18.30 1.55
N GLU A 175 0.07 19.60 1.39
CA GLU A 175 1.03 20.16 0.44
C GLU A 175 1.58 21.53 0.89
N ASN A 176 2.90 21.69 0.88
CA ASN A 176 3.60 22.95 1.22
C ASN A 176 3.28 23.49 2.63
N VAL A 177 3.14 22.61 3.62
CA VAL A 177 2.81 22.96 5.01
C VAL A 177 3.70 22.24 6.02
N VAL A 178 3.81 22.80 7.22
CA VAL A 178 4.35 22.12 8.39
C VAL A 178 3.19 21.57 9.21
N ILE A 179 3.09 20.26 9.37
CA ILE A 179 2.11 19.63 10.27
C ILE A 179 2.72 19.58 11.67
N PRO A 180 2.14 20.23 12.68
CA PRO A 180 2.66 20.17 14.05
C PRO A 180 2.66 18.73 14.60
N PRO A 181 3.52 18.42 15.59
CA PRO A 181 3.51 17.12 16.26
C PRO A 181 2.14 16.73 16.81
N ASN A 182 1.85 15.43 16.79
CA ASN A 182 0.62 14.83 17.35
C ASN A 182 -0.69 15.46 16.82
N ARG A 183 -0.70 15.86 15.54
CA ARG A 183 -1.91 16.35 14.84
C ARG A 183 -2.50 15.28 13.95
N ILE A 184 -3.82 15.26 13.85
CA ILE A 184 -4.58 14.35 12.98
C ILE A 184 -5.35 15.12 11.91
N THR A 185 -5.28 14.66 10.67
CA THR A 185 -6.04 15.27 9.56
C THR A 185 -7.43 14.63 9.43
N PRO A 186 -8.47 15.37 8.98
CA PRO A 186 -9.74 14.74 8.64
C PRO A 186 -9.62 13.86 7.39
N LEU A 187 -10.44 12.82 7.28
CA LEU A 187 -10.53 11.95 6.09
C LEU A 187 -10.86 12.76 4.83
N GLY A 188 -10.10 12.55 3.75
CA GLY A 188 -10.30 13.21 2.46
C GLY A 188 -10.02 14.72 2.45
N ALA A 189 -9.46 15.27 3.53
CA ALA A 189 -9.16 16.70 3.61
C ALA A 189 -8.08 17.13 2.62
N ARG A 190 -8.08 18.40 2.23
CA ARG A 190 -7.00 19.02 1.48
C ARG A 190 -6.45 20.20 2.28
N ILE A 191 -5.23 20.08 2.77
CA ILE A 191 -4.57 21.04 3.66
C ILE A 191 -3.39 21.64 2.89
N THR A 192 -3.51 22.91 2.54
CA THR A 192 -2.55 23.59 1.64
C THR A 192 -2.11 24.95 2.16
N THR A 193 -2.62 25.36 3.32
CA THR A 193 -2.22 26.57 4.01
C THR A 193 -1.75 26.25 5.42
N GLN A 194 -0.80 27.03 5.92
CA GLN A 194 -0.28 26.83 7.28
C GLN A 194 -1.36 27.05 8.34
N GLU A 195 -2.31 27.97 8.11
CA GLU A 195 -3.44 28.19 9.02
C GLU A 195 -4.31 26.94 9.18
N GLU A 196 -4.59 26.20 8.09
CA GLU A 196 -5.31 24.93 8.16
C GLU A 196 -4.51 23.86 8.92
N ALA A 197 -3.19 23.81 8.72
CA ALA A 197 -2.30 22.87 9.40
C ALA A 197 -2.19 23.15 10.91
N ASP A 198 -2.09 24.43 11.29
CA ASP A 198 -2.01 24.87 12.68
C ASP A 198 -3.32 24.63 13.45
N ALA A 199 -4.45 24.60 12.74
CA ALA A 199 -5.78 24.38 13.32
C ALA A 199 -6.17 22.90 13.48
N LEU A 200 -5.30 21.96 13.09
CA LEU A 200 -5.61 20.53 13.15
C LEU A 200 -5.87 20.06 14.59
N PRO A 201 -6.82 19.14 14.80
CA PRO A 201 -7.04 18.53 16.10
C PRO A 201 -5.86 17.65 16.53
N GLU A 202 -5.76 17.39 17.82
CA GLU A 202 -4.77 16.47 18.39
C GLU A 202 -5.17 15.02 18.14
N VAL A 203 -4.17 14.16 17.99
CA VAL A 203 -4.31 12.71 18.01
C VAL A 203 -4.88 12.29 19.36
N THR A 204 -5.85 11.37 19.37
CA THR A 204 -6.45 10.83 20.60
C THR A 204 -5.70 9.59 21.09
N GLU A 205 -5.92 9.18 22.34
CA GLU A 205 -5.36 7.93 22.90
C GLU A 205 -5.70 6.71 22.03
N ALA A 206 -6.95 6.58 21.58
CA ALA A 206 -7.36 5.50 20.68
C ALA A 206 -6.65 5.53 19.32
N ASN A 207 -6.26 6.71 18.83
CA ASN A 207 -5.47 6.82 17.61
C ASN A 207 -4.02 6.37 17.84
N ASP A 208 -3.43 6.70 19.00
CA ASP A 208 -2.10 6.24 19.37
C ASP A 208 -2.04 4.73 19.56
N GLU A 209 -3.03 4.14 20.25
CA GLU A 209 -3.18 2.69 20.39
C GLU A 209 -3.24 2.00 19.01
N PHE A 210 -4.07 2.51 18.09
CA PHE A 210 -4.15 2.00 16.73
C PHE A 210 -2.79 2.06 15.99
N LYS A 211 -2.04 3.16 16.12
CA LYS A 211 -0.70 3.27 15.50
C LYS A 211 0.27 2.22 16.06
N HIS A 212 0.22 1.96 17.37
CA HIS A 212 1.03 0.92 17.99
C HIS A 212 0.68 -0.48 17.47
N GLU A 213 -0.61 -0.81 17.36
CA GLU A 213 -1.05 -2.09 16.82
C GLU A 213 -0.58 -2.31 15.37
N VAL A 214 -0.69 -1.27 14.53
CA VAL A 214 -0.16 -1.30 13.16
C VAL A 214 1.34 -1.59 13.17
N GLN A 215 2.09 -0.98 14.09
CA GLN A 215 3.53 -1.18 14.16
C GLN A 215 3.95 -2.57 14.62
N GLU A 216 3.33 -3.08 15.67
CA GLU A 216 3.58 -4.43 16.16
C GLU A 216 3.36 -5.48 15.07
N VAL A 217 2.25 -5.35 14.31
CA VAL A 217 1.94 -6.23 13.19
C VAL A 217 3.02 -6.17 12.11
N ASN A 218 3.47 -4.98 11.72
CA ASN A 218 4.42 -4.85 10.62
C ASN A 218 5.86 -5.24 10.99
N ILE A 219 6.27 -5.06 12.25
CA ILE A 219 7.54 -5.62 12.76
C ILE A 219 7.48 -7.15 12.71
N ALA A 220 6.38 -7.76 13.16
CA ALA A 220 6.18 -9.20 13.06
C ALA A 220 6.15 -9.68 11.59
N PHE A 221 5.65 -8.87 10.66
CA PHE A 221 5.73 -9.18 9.23
C PHE A 221 7.16 -9.16 8.70
N ALA A 222 7.99 -8.20 9.08
CA ALA A 222 9.39 -8.19 8.66
C ALA A 222 10.07 -9.51 9.04
N GLU A 223 9.93 -9.93 10.31
CA GLU A 223 10.50 -11.18 10.83
C GLU A 223 9.88 -12.42 10.16
N GLY A 224 8.54 -12.47 10.04
CA GLY A 224 7.81 -13.59 9.47
C GLY A 224 8.11 -13.82 7.99
N TYR A 225 8.19 -12.75 7.18
CA TYR A 225 8.50 -12.85 5.76
C TYR A 225 9.97 -13.17 5.50
N ILE A 226 10.90 -12.69 6.34
CA ILE A 226 12.30 -13.15 6.31
C ILE A 226 12.36 -14.65 6.53
N ALA A 227 11.74 -15.16 7.61
CA ALA A 227 11.72 -16.59 7.91
C ALA A 227 11.08 -17.41 6.79
N LEU A 228 9.97 -16.93 6.21
CA LEU A 228 9.31 -17.57 5.08
C LEU A 228 10.24 -17.67 3.86
N PHE A 229 10.93 -16.57 3.53
CA PHE A 229 11.90 -16.53 2.44
C PHE A 229 13.09 -17.47 2.68
N GLU A 230 13.65 -17.49 3.89
CA GLU A 230 14.76 -18.37 4.24
C GLU A 230 14.38 -19.86 4.18
N GLN A 231 13.14 -20.19 4.55
CA GLN A 231 12.65 -21.58 4.58
C GLN A 231 12.23 -22.10 3.21
N LEU A 232 11.47 -21.30 2.45
CA LEU A 232 10.82 -21.75 1.21
C LEU A 232 11.37 -21.08 -0.06
N GLY A 233 12.25 -20.10 0.09
CA GLY A 233 12.87 -19.37 -1.00
C GLY A 233 12.00 -18.28 -1.59
N ARG A 234 12.51 -17.69 -2.67
CA ARG A 234 11.95 -16.50 -3.31
C ARG A 234 10.51 -16.65 -3.79
N THR A 235 10.16 -17.82 -4.33
CA THR A 235 8.82 -18.06 -4.90
C THR A 235 7.71 -18.05 -3.87
N ALA A 236 8.01 -18.24 -2.57
CA ALA A 236 7.01 -18.14 -1.51
C ALA A 236 6.62 -16.69 -1.18
N VAL A 237 7.48 -15.74 -1.55
CA VAL A 237 7.34 -14.31 -1.25
C VAL A 237 7.16 -13.44 -2.50
N GLU A 238 6.95 -14.09 -3.65
CA GLU A 238 6.59 -13.49 -4.94
C GLU A 238 5.29 -14.10 -5.46
N GLY A 239 4.48 -13.33 -6.18
CA GLY A 239 3.30 -13.90 -6.83
C GLY A 239 2.27 -14.47 -5.86
N VAL A 240 1.86 -15.71 -6.11
CA VAL A 240 0.92 -16.47 -5.26
C VAL A 240 1.72 -17.36 -4.33
N GLY A 241 1.50 -17.25 -3.02
CA GLY A 241 2.20 -18.07 -2.05
C GLY A 241 1.60 -17.99 -0.65
N PRO A 242 2.16 -18.70 0.33
CA PRO A 242 1.56 -18.83 1.64
C PRO A 242 1.82 -17.60 2.52
N ASN A 243 0.98 -17.37 3.53
CA ASN A 243 1.27 -16.34 4.53
C ASN A 243 2.47 -16.74 5.41
N PRO A 244 3.23 -15.75 5.90
CA PRO A 244 4.21 -16.00 6.94
C PRO A 244 3.51 -16.49 8.21
N VAL A 245 4.23 -17.29 9.01
CA VAL A 245 3.80 -17.63 10.36
C VAL A 245 4.13 -16.46 11.26
N THR A 246 3.14 -15.94 11.96
CA THR A 246 3.27 -14.87 12.96
C THR A 246 2.52 -15.25 14.24
N GLU A 247 2.62 -14.43 15.28
CA GLU A 247 1.85 -14.65 16.52
C GLU A 247 0.33 -14.58 16.32
N PHE A 248 -0.15 -13.74 15.40
CA PHE A 248 -1.58 -13.57 15.09
C PHE A 248 -2.05 -14.50 13.96
N ASN A 249 -1.13 -15.09 13.21
CA ASN A 249 -1.42 -16.07 12.18
C ASN A 249 -0.46 -17.27 12.31
N PRO A 250 -0.69 -18.17 13.29
CA PRO A 250 0.25 -19.24 13.62
C PRO A 250 0.28 -20.39 12.60
N VAL A 251 -0.65 -20.37 11.63
CA VAL A 251 -0.77 -21.40 10.60
C VAL A 251 -0.53 -20.78 9.24
N SER A 252 0.43 -21.33 8.50
CA SER A 252 0.66 -20.94 7.11
C SER A 252 -0.37 -21.61 6.21
N VAL A 253 -1.06 -20.79 5.41
CA VAL A 253 -2.14 -21.19 4.50
C VAL A 253 -1.82 -20.70 3.09
N GLU A 254 -2.11 -21.55 2.10
CA GLU A 254 -1.96 -21.23 0.68
C GLU A 254 -3.28 -20.70 0.10
N PRO A 255 -3.22 -19.73 -0.84
CA PRO A 255 -4.39 -19.25 -1.56
C PRO A 255 -5.12 -20.35 -2.36
N GLN A 256 -6.44 -20.26 -2.40
CA GLN A 256 -7.31 -21.08 -3.24
C GLN A 256 -7.80 -20.24 -4.43
N ILE A 257 -7.27 -20.54 -5.63
CA ILE A 257 -7.60 -19.81 -6.85
C ILE A 257 -8.58 -20.64 -7.69
N GLY A 258 -9.78 -20.09 -7.92
CA GLY A 258 -10.84 -20.74 -8.68
C GLY A 258 -10.47 -20.94 -10.15
N PRO A 259 -11.03 -21.97 -10.81
CA PRO A 259 -10.73 -22.29 -12.21
C PRO A 259 -11.10 -21.14 -13.15
N GLY A 260 -10.34 -21.00 -14.24
CA GLY A 260 -10.57 -19.95 -15.24
C GLY A 260 -10.22 -18.53 -14.77
N THR A 261 -9.57 -18.38 -13.60
CA THR A 261 -9.07 -17.10 -13.12
C THR A 261 -7.85 -16.66 -13.92
N VAL A 262 -7.77 -15.37 -14.26
CA VAL A 262 -6.62 -14.76 -14.93
C VAL A 262 -5.91 -13.80 -13.99
N LEU A 263 -4.62 -14.02 -13.78
CA LEU A 263 -3.76 -13.17 -12.96
C LEU A 263 -2.78 -12.43 -13.86
N ALA A 264 -2.72 -11.10 -13.75
CA ALA A 264 -1.75 -10.29 -14.46
C ALA A 264 -0.37 -10.31 -13.78
N GLU A 265 0.60 -9.59 -14.36
CA GLU A 265 1.95 -9.49 -13.81
C GLU A 265 1.99 -8.71 -12.49
N LEU A 266 3.00 -9.03 -11.67
CA LEU A 266 3.29 -8.36 -10.39
C LEU A 266 2.14 -8.43 -9.37
N VAL A 267 1.18 -9.35 -9.54
CA VAL A 267 0.18 -9.62 -8.50
C VAL A 267 0.85 -10.25 -7.28
N ARG A 268 0.35 -9.91 -6.10
CA ARG A 268 0.68 -10.61 -4.85
C ARG A 268 -0.60 -11.18 -4.27
N ILE A 269 -0.69 -12.50 -4.13
CA ILE A 269 -1.82 -13.16 -3.46
C ILE A 269 -1.26 -14.05 -2.35
N VAL A 270 -1.67 -13.82 -1.11
CA VAL A 270 -1.04 -14.47 0.04
C VAL A 270 -2.00 -14.85 1.15
N GLY A 271 -1.78 -16.03 1.73
CA GLY A 271 -2.51 -16.51 2.90
C GLY A 271 -3.85 -17.16 2.59
N ASP A 272 -4.78 -17.14 3.54
CA ASP A 272 -6.15 -17.68 3.37
C ASP A 272 -7.00 -16.76 2.49
N VAL A 273 -6.63 -16.69 1.21
CA VAL A 273 -7.37 -16.05 0.14
C VAL A 273 -8.16 -17.11 -0.62
N ARG A 274 -9.45 -16.86 -0.81
CA ARG A 274 -10.34 -17.73 -1.60
C ARG A 274 -10.94 -16.91 -2.72
N LEU A 275 -10.36 -17.04 -3.91
CA LEU A 275 -10.76 -16.29 -5.09
C LEU A 275 -11.65 -17.15 -5.99
N GLY A 276 -12.89 -16.73 -6.20
CA GLY A 276 -13.88 -17.48 -6.98
C GLY A 276 -13.53 -17.62 -8.46
N GLU A 277 -14.10 -18.65 -9.10
CA GLU A 277 -13.87 -18.99 -10.51
C GLU A 277 -14.16 -17.84 -11.50
N GLY A 278 -13.45 -17.86 -12.63
CA GLY A 278 -13.65 -16.91 -13.73
C GLY A 278 -13.36 -15.45 -13.38
N SER A 279 -12.59 -15.20 -12.32
CA SER A 279 -12.20 -13.85 -11.89
C SER A 279 -10.98 -13.34 -12.66
N THR A 280 -10.77 -12.04 -12.66
CA THR A 280 -9.56 -11.41 -13.23
C THR A 280 -8.91 -10.51 -12.19
N VAL A 281 -7.58 -10.56 -12.07
CA VAL A 281 -6.79 -9.70 -11.17
C VAL A 281 -5.78 -8.92 -12.01
N GLY A 282 -5.92 -7.59 -12.02
CA GLY A 282 -5.07 -6.67 -12.77
C GLY A 282 -3.65 -6.55 -12.21
N GLN A 283 -2.80 -5.85 -12.96
CA GLN A 283 -1.37 -5.76 -12.65
C GLN A 283 -1.14 -5.08 -11.29
N ARG A 284 -0.10 -5.52 -10.56
CA ARG A 284 0.32 -4.90 -9.28
C ARG A 284 -0.74 -4.91 -8.17
N SER A 285 -1.80 -5.68 -8.31
CA SER A 285 -2.81 -5.85 -7.25
C SER A 285 -2.29 -6.78 -6.15
N ALA A 286 -2.61 -6.45 -4.90
CA ALA A 286 -2.20 -7.19 -3.71
C ALA A 286 -3.45 -7.70 -2.97
N ILE A 287 -3.55 -9.01 -2.73
CA ILE A 287 -4.62 -9.64 -1.96
C ILE A 287 -3.97 -10.42 -0.83
N ARG A 288 -4.02 -9.86 0.37
CA ARG A 288 -3.13 -10.27 1.45
C ARG A 288 -3.91 -10.62 2.71
N ALA A 289 -4.05 -11.92 2.95
CA ALA A 289 -4.72 -12.52 4.11
C ALA A 289 -3.67 -13.11 5.06
N ASP A 290 -2.78 -12.26 5.56
CA ASP A 290 -1.69 -12.64 6.47
C ASP A 290 -1.80 -11.99 7.86
N GLU A 291 -2.50 -10.86 8.02
CA GLU A 291 -2.95 -10.29 9.30
C GLU A 291 -4.37 -10.78 9.66
N GLY A 292 -5.39 -10.16 9.07
CA GLY A 292 -6.78 -10.61 9.15
C GLY A 292 -7.06 -11.70 8.11
N THR A 293 -7.77 -12.74 8.53
CA THR A 293 -8.11 -13.90 7.70
C THR A 293 -9.54 -14.37 7.98
N PRO A 294 -10.24 -14.95 6.98
CA PRO A 294 -9.86 -15.09 5.57
C PRO A 294 -10.13 -13.82 4.75
N ILE A 295 -9.64 -13.80 3.50
CA ILE A 295 -10.15 -12.91 2.44
C ILE A 295 -10.87 -13.76 1.39
N VAL A 296 -12.19 -13.59 1.29
CA VAL A 296 -13.05 -14.36 0.37
C VAL A 296 -13.60 -13.43 -0.69
N ILE A 297 -13.36 -13.75 -1.96
CA ILE A 297 -13.84 -12.99 -3.11
C ILE A 297 -14.64 -13.92 -4.02
N GLY A 298 -15.90 -13.57 -4.30
CA GLY A 298 -16.82 -14.38 -5.07
C GLY A 298 -16.39 -14.61 -6.53
N ARG A 299 -17.15 -15.46 -7.22
CA ARG A 299 -16.92 -15.80 -8.64
C ARG A 299 -17.10 -14.59 -9.56
N ARG A 300 -16.38 -14.60 -10.68
CA ARG A 300 -16.43 -13.60 -11.75
C ARG A 300 -16.17 -12.18 -11.26
N ALA A 301 -15.31 -12.03 -10.24
CA ALA A 301 -14.85 -10.72 -9.80
C ALA A 301 -13.91 -10.14 -10.87
N ARG A 302 -14.08 -8.86 -11.19
CA ARG A 302 -13.18 -8.09 -12.06
C ARG A 302 -12.42 -7.10 -11.19
N ILE A 303 -11.25 -7.52 -10.74
CA ILE A 303 -10.33 -6.69 -9.95
C ILE A 303 -9.35 -6.08 -10.95
N GLN A 304 -9.36 -4.75 -11.07
CA GLN A 304 -8.43 -4.05 -11.97
C GLN A 304 -7.03 -3.93 -11.35
N SER A 305 -6.22 -2.98 -11.80
CA SER A 305 -4.81 -2.87 -11.45
C SER A 305 -4.62 -2.13 -10.13
N ARG A 306 -3.55 -2.47 -9.41
CA ARG A 306 -3.15 -1.84 -8.14
C ARG A 306 -4.22 -1.87 -7.05
N VAL A 307 -5.15 -2.82 -7.10
CA VAL A 307 -6.15 -2.98 -6.05
C VAL A 307 -5.49 -3.68 -4.85
N THR A 308 -5.74 -3.16 -3.65
CA THR A 308 -5.27 -3.78 -2.41
C THR A 308 -6.44 -4.33 -1.61
N PHE A 309 -6.34 -5.61 -1.22
CA PHE A 309 -7.17 -6.23 -0.20
C PHE A 309 -6.31 -6.63 0.99
N HIS A 310 -6.72 -6.22 2.18
CA HIS A 310 -6.07 -6.55 3.44
C HIS A 310 -7.10 -6.52 4.57
N ALA A 311 -6.76 -6.98 5.77
CA ALA A 311 -7.69 -6.97 6.90
C ALA A 311 -6.92 -6.83 8.21
N LEU A 312 -7.51 -6.09 9.16
CA LEU A 312 -6.95 -5.96 10.51
C LEU A 312 -6.97 -7.30 11.26
N LYS A 313 -6.10 -7.46 12.26
CA LYS A 313 -5.98 -8.64 13.13
C LYS A 313 -7.36 -9.03 13.69
N GLY A 314 -7.70 -10.31 13.55
CA GLY A 314 -8.99 -10.86 14.00
C GLY A 314 -10.20 -10.49 13.13
N THR A 315 -9.99 -9.80 12.02
CA THR A 315 -11.05 -9.43 11.06
C THR A 315 -10.88 -10.15 9.71
N SER A 316 -11.79 -9.91 8.77
CA SER A 316 -11.81 -10.56 7.46
C SER A 316 -12.37 -9.64 6.38
N VAL A 317 -12.21 -10.05 5.12
CA VAL A 317 -12.88 -9.45 3.96
C VAL A 317 -13.76 -10.50 3.31
N ALA A 318 -15.02 -10.17 3.05
CA ALA A 318 -15.92 -10.98 2.23
C ALA A 318 -16.50 -10.13 1.11
N VAL A 319 -16.36 -10.58 -0.14
CA VAL A 319 -16.92 -9.94 -1.34
C VAL A 319 -17.75 -10.95 -2.13
N GLY A 320 -18.97 -10.56 -2.49
CA GLY A 320 -19.90 -11.36 -3.27
C GLY A 320 -19.48 -11.62 -4.72
N ALA A 321 -20.36 -12.25 -5.48
CA ALA A 321 -20.16 -12.56 -6.88
C ALA A 321 -20.29 -11.31 -7.78
N ASN A 322 -19.64 -11.36 -8.95
CA ASN A 322 -19.73 -10.33 -9.99
C ASN A 322 -19.26 -8.93 -9.56
N ALA A 323 -18.44 -8.82 -8.51
CA ALA A 323 -17.86 -7.55 -8.11
C ALA A 323 -17.00 -6.94 -9.24
N GLN A 324 -17.10 -5.64 -9.46
CA GLN A 324 -16.28 -4.88 -10.38
C GLN A 324 -15.55 -3.80 -9.58
N ILE A 325 -14.23 -3.90 -9.51
CA ILE A 325 -13.40 -3.07 -8.61
C ILE A 325 -12.36 -2.37 -9.47
N GLY A 326 -12.51 -1.05 -9.59
CA GLY A 326 -11.69 -0.16 -10.41
C GLY A 326 -10.22 -0.09 -9.99
N ASP A 327 -9.42 0.61 -10.79
CA ASP A 327 -7.98 0.75 -10.55
C ASP A 327 -7.72 1.44 -9.19
N GLY A 328 -6.68 1.01 -8.48
CA GLY A 328 -6.22 1.70 -7.27
C GLY A 328 -7.19 1.69 -6.09
N ASN A 329 -8.12 0.74 -6.03
CA ASN A 329 -9.01 0.61 -4.88
C ASN A 329 -8.27 0.02 -3.65
N VAL A 330 -8.68 0.41 -2.46
CA VAL A 330 -8.30 -0.22 -1.19
C VAL A 330 -9.55 -0.78 -0.52
N VAL A 331 -9.62 -2.10 -0.39
CA VAL A 331 -10.71 -2.81 0.30
C VAL A 331 -10.12 -3.45 1.56
N HIS A 332 -10.43 -2.89 2.72
CA HIS A 332 -9.79 -3.26 3.98
C HIS A 332 -10.80 -3.82 5.00
N GLY A 333 -10.46 -4.97 5.58
CA GLY A 333 -11.24 -5.62 6.63
C GLY A 333 -11.21 -4.83 7.95
N PRO A 334 -12.26 -4.90 8.78
CA PRO A 334 -13.46 -5.74 8.60
C PRO A 334 -14.37 -5.18 7.50
N VAL A 335 -14.75 -6.00 6.52
CA VAL A 335 -15.67 -5.54 5.47
C VAL A 335 -16.44 -6.73 4.89
N SER A 336 -17.74 -6.53 4.69
CA SER A 336 -18.60 -7.47 3.97
C SER A 336 -19.28 -6.73 2.82
N ILE A 337 -19.14 -7.27 1.61
CA ILE A 337 -19.63 -6.67 0.37
C ILE A 337 -20.49 -7.71 -0.36
N GLY A 338 -21.71 -7.33 -0.71
CA GLY A 338 -22.68 -8.16 -1.41
C GLY A 338 -22.36 -8.42 -2.88
N ASP A 339 -23.31 -9.05 -3.56
CA ASP A 339 -23.23 -9.37 -4.99
C ASP A 339 -23.37 -8.11 -5.86
N ASN A 340 -22.75 -8.13 -7.04
CA ASN A 340 -22.81 -7.07 -8.05
C ASN A 340 -22.32 -5.70 -7.55
N PHE A 341 -21.46 -5.68 -6.54
CA PHE A 341 -20.77 -4.48 -6.09
C PHE A 341 -19.96 -3.85 -7.23
N VAL A 342 -20.05 -2.54 -7.35
CA VAL A 342 -19.22 -1.77 -8.27
C VAL A 342 -18.48 -0.71 -7.47
N SER A 343 -17.15 -0.74 -7.46
CA SER A 343 -16.36 0.44 -7.14
C SER A 343 -15.67 0.93 -8.40
N GLU A 344 -15.83 2.21 -8.70
CA GLU A 344 -15.04 2.90 -9.71
C GLU A 344 -13.61 3.09 -9.17
N ASP A 345 -12.76 3.82 -9.89
CA ASP A 345 -11.35 3.93 -9.55
C ASP A 345 -11.15 4.61 -8.19
N ASP A 346 -10.01 4.33 -7.57
CA ASP A 346 -9.47 5.21 -6.52
C ASP A 346 -10.28 5.29 -5.22
N CYS A 347 -11.14 4.30 -4.95
CA CYS A 347 -11.98 4.28 -3.76
C CYS A 347 -11.30 3.62 -2.56
N VAL A 348 -11.72 4.00 -1.36
CA VAL A 348 -11.42 3.31 -0.10
C VAL A 348 -12.72 2.73 0.45
N VAL A 349 -12.73 1.43 0.78
CA VAL A 349 -13.82 0.77 1.50
C VAL A 349 -13.22 0.05 2.70
N PHE A 350 -13.53 0.55 3.89
CA PHE A 350 -12.96 0.08 5.14
C PHE A 350 -14.03 0.08 6.25
N GLN A 351 -14.05 -0.99 7.05
CA GLN A 351 -14.91 -1.10 8.24
C GLN A 351 -16.42 -1.09 7.94
N ALA A 352 -16.87 -1.43 6.73
CA ALA A 352 -18.27 -1.27 6.32
C ALA A 352 -18.98 -2.59 5.99
N THR A 353 -20.31 -2.59 6.14
CA THR A 353 -21.19 -3.59 5.52
C THR A 353 -21.83 -2.98 4.28
N VAL A 354 -21.66 -3.62 3.14
CA VAL A 354 -22.15 -3.16 1.84
C VAL A 354 -23.07 -4.23 1.28
N GLU A 355 -24.35 -3.92 1.14
CA GLU A 355 -25.35 -4.84 0.57
C GLU A 355 -25.19 -4.97 -0.96
N ASP A 356 -26.07 -5.77 -1.57
CA ASP A 356 -26.02 -6.05 -3.00
C ASP A 356 -26.22 -4.79 -3.86
N ASN A 357 -25.71 -4.82 -5.10
CA ASN A 357 -25.96 -3.80 -6.12
C ASN A 357 -25.49 -2.37 -5.76
N VAL A 358 -24.67 -2.20 -4.72
CA VAL A 358 -24.09 -0.90 -4.35
C VAL A 358 -23.05 -0.45 -5.36
N THR A 359 -23.05 0.85 -5.66
CA THR A 359 -22.01 1.51 -6.47
C THR A 359 -21.27 2.56 -5.66
N VAL A 360 -19.94 2.47 -5.60
CA VAL A 360 -19.05 3.48 -5.03
C VAL A 360 -18.34 4.19 -6.17
N ARG A 361 -18.56 5.50 -6.31
CA ARG A 361 -17.97 6.28 -7.41
C ARG A 361 -16.56 6.75 -7.13
N SER A 362 -15.86 7.15 -8.19
CA SER A 362 -14.43 7.38 -8.17
C SER A 362 -13.97 8.27 -7.02
N GLY A 363 -12.87 7.87 -6.37
CA GLY A 363 -12.25 8.65 -5.30
C GLY A 363 -13.05 8.72 -3.99
N ALA A 364 -14.18 8.02 -3.85
CA ALA A 364 -14.95 8.03 -2.62
C ALA A 364 -14.27 7.24 -1.48
N THR A 365 -14.52 7.67 -0.25
CA THR A 365 -14.05 7.03 0.98
C THR A 365 -15.27 6.57 1.78
N VAL A 366 -15.43 5.25 1.91
CA VAL A 366 -16.38 4.59 2.79
C VAL A 366 -15.56 4.04 3.96
N ALA A 367 -15.65 4.68 5.12
CA ALA A 367 -14.82 4.34 6.27
C ALA A 367 -15.59 4.50 7.57
N GLY A 368 -16.09 3.39 8.12
CA GLY A 368 -16.79 3.36 9.40
C GLY A 368 -17.79 2.22 9.52
N ASP A 369 -18.12 1.88 10.77
CA ASP A 369 -19.02 0.77 11.12
C ASP A 369 -20.49 1.11 10.83
N PHE A 370 -20.87 1.04 9.55
CA PHE A 370 -22.21 1.31 9.06
C PHE A 370 -22.58 0.42 7.87
N VAL A 371 -23.85 0.49 7.47
CA VAL A 371 -24.42 -0.28 6.36
C VAL A 371 -24.73 0.64 5.17
N LEU A 372 -24.15 0.33 4.00
CA LEU A 372 -24.64 0.81 2.70
C LEU A 372 -25.71 -0.16 2.20
N ARG A 373 -26.95 0.32 2.09
CA ARG A 373 -28.10 -0.51 1.72
C ARG A 373 -28.10 -0.88 0.25
N GLU A 374 -28.86 -1.92 -0.10
CA GLU A 374 -28.96 -2.43 -1.46
C GLU A 374 -29.22 -1.30 -2.46
N GLY A 375 -28.44 -1.26 -3.55
CA GLY A 375 -28.61 -0.29 -4.63
C GLY A 375 -28.12 1.13 -4.31
N THR A 376 -27.52 1.37 -3.14
CA THR A 376 -26.95 2.68 -2.78
C THR A 376 -25.88 3.11 -3.79
N ILE A 377 -25.85 4.40 -4.14
CA ILE A 377 -24.78 5.03 -4.91
C ILE A 377 -24.04 6.02 -4.01
N VAL A 378 -22.78 5.74 -3.71
CA VAL A 378 -21.87 6.70 -3.08
C VAL A 378 -21.34 7.65 -4.16
N PRO A 379 -21.56 8.99 -4.06
CA PRO A 379 -21.09 9.96 -5.05
C PRO A 379 -19.57 10.04 -5.18
N GLU A 380 -19.10 10.57 -6.31
CA GLU A 380 -17.68 10.77 -6.59
C GLU A 380 -17.04 11.65 -5.50
N GLY A 381 -15.89 11.22 -4.98
CA GLY A 381 -15.14 11.93 -3.94
C GLY A 381 -15.85 12.05 -2.59
N ALA A 382 -17.01 11.40 -2.39
CA ALA A 382 -17.74 11.50 -1.13
C ALA A 382 -16.97 10.80 0.01
N VAL A 383 -17.01 11.38 1.20
CA VAL A 383 -16.49 10.78 2.43
C VAL A 383 -17.67 10.41 3.31
N VAL A 384 -17.89 9.12 3.53
CA VAL A 384 -19.00 8.56 4.29
C VAL A 384 -18.46 7.80 5.49
N THR A 385 -18.80 8.27 6.69
CA THR A 385 -18.23 7.77 7.96
C THR A 385 -19.26 7.43 9.02
N THR A 386 -20.55 7.66 8.75
CA THR A 386 -21.64 7.46 9.71
C THR A 386 -22.86 6.86 9.02
N GLN A 387 -23.70 6.16 9.79
CA GLN A 387 -24.95 5.62 9.26
C GLN A 387 -25.89 6.73 8.81
N GLU A 388 -25.91 7.88 9.51
CA GLU A 388 -26.73 9.03 9.14
C GLU A 388 -26.34 9.57 7.76
N ALA A 389 -25.04 9.65 7.46
CA ALA A 389 -24.57 10.05 6.13
C ALA A 389 -24.92 8.99 5.07
N ALA A 390 -24.79 7.70 5.41
CA ALA A 390 -25.12 6.60 4.51
C ALA A 390 -26.61 6.55 4.14
N ASP A 391 -27.50 6.79 5.10
CA ASP A 391 -28.97 6.77 4.90
C ASP A 391 -29.47 7.93 4.01
N LEU A 392 -28.65 8.97 3.79
CA LEU A 392 -28.97 10.11 2.91
C LEU A 392 -28.54 9.90 1.45
N LEU A 393 -27.82 8.81 1.16
CA LEU A 393 -27.31 8.54 -0.17
C LEU A 393 -28.43 8.10 -1.12
N PRO A 394 -28.31 8.40 -2.43
CA PRO A 394 -29.28 7.95 -3.42
C PRO A 394 -29.24 6.42 -3.58
N ILE A 395 -30.41 5.81 -3.81
CA ILE A 395 -30.58 4.39 -4.12
C ILE A 395 -31.13 4.27 -5.56
N ARG A 396 -30.65 3.27 -6.32
CA ARG A 396 -31.04 3.03 -7.72
C ARG A 396 -32.47 2.58 -7.93
#